data_AF-A0A529ZGG5-F1
#
_entry.id   AF-A0A529ZGG5-F1
#
_cell.length_a   1.000
_cell.length_b   1.000
_cell.length_c   1.000
_cell.angle_alpha   90.00
_cell.angle_beta   90.00
_cell.angle_gamma   90.00
#
_symmetry.space_group_name_H-M   'P 1'
#
loop_
_entity.id
_entity.type
_entity.pdbx_description
1 polymer ?
#
loop_
_entity_poly.entity_id
_entity_poly.type
_entity_poly.pdbx_seq_one_letter_code
_entity_poly.pdbx_strand_id
1 'polypeptide(L)' 'MRSKRIKRFRKPVIVQPGRIDRDRVVVTVLDAADVLLHTWPKPNSRARHHAIRACLAVL' A
#
# COMPACT_ATOMS: atom_id res chain seq x y z
N MET A 1 -15.49 11.60 17.74
CA MET A 1 -14.38 11.28 16.81
C MET A 1 -14.96 11.02 15.42
N ARG A 2 -14.71 11.87 14.42
CA ARG A 2 -15.15 11.61 13.03
C ARG A 2 -14.53 10.29 12.60
N SER A 3 -15.35 9.25 12.40
CA SER A 3 -14.92 8.00 11.79
C SER A 3 -14.49 8.31 10.36
N LYS A 4 -13.20 8.59 10.16
CA LYS A 4 -12.62 8.85 8.85
C LYS A 4 -12.83 7.56 8.06
N ARG A 5 -13.76 7.55 7.10
CA ARG A 5 -14.14 6.35 6.33
C ARG A 5 -12.89 5.68 5.79
N ILE A 6 -12.46 4.60 6.43
CA ILE A 6 -11.29 3.83 6.02
C ILE A 6 -11.54 3.30 4.61
N LYS A 7 -10.73 3.74 3.65
CA LYS A 7 -10.83 3.32 2.25
C LYS A 7 -10.27 1.90 2.13
N ARG A 8 -11.17 0.94 2.00
CA ARG A 8 -10.84 -0.49 1.86
C ARG A 8 -10.77 -0.89 0.39
N PHE A 9 -9.90 -1.83 0.09
CA PHE A 9 -9.94 -2.51 -1.20
C PHE A 9 -11.19 -3.40 -1.29
N ARG A 10 -11.72 -3.58 -2.51
CA ARG A 10 -12.86 -4.47 -2.77
C ARG A 10 -12.54 -5.93 -2.38
N LYS A 11 -11.29 -6.33 -2.56
CA LYS A 11 -10.74 -7.62 -2.15
C LYS A 11 -9.38 -7.37 -1.48
N PRO A 12 -9.00 -8.13 -0.44
CA PRO A 12 -7.65 -8.06 0.12
C PRO A 12 -6.60 -8.28 -0.97
N VAL A 13 -5.50 -7.54 -0.89
CA VAL A 13 -4.38 -7.61 -1.83
C VAL A 13 -3.19 -8.22 -1.11
N ILE A 14 -2.58 -9.24 -1.70
CA ILE A 14 -1.33 -9.82 -1.19
C ILE A 14 -0.18 -9.10 -1.87
N VAL A 15 0.73 -8.53 -1.09
CA VAL A 15 1.97 -7.92 -1.57
C VAL A 15 3.15 -8.72 -1.04
N GLN A 16 4.16 -8.89 -1.89
CA GLN A 16 5.45 -9.49 -1.56
C GLN A 16 6.54 -8.42 -1.65
N PRO A 17 6.81 -7.65 -0.59
CA PRO A 17 7.75 -6.53 -0.64
C PRO A 17 9.22 -6.98 -0.68
N GLY A 18 9.52 -8.28 -0.58
CA GLY A 18 10.88 -8.79 -0.46
C GLY A 18 10.98 -10.30 -0.65
N ARG A 19 11.94 -10.94 0.07
CA ARG A 19 12.19 -12.39 0.01
C ARG A 19 10.89 -13.19 0.15
N ILE A 20 10.92 -14.39 -0.46
CA ILE A 20 9.81 -15.27 -0.87
C ILE A 20 8.76 -15.60 0.23
N ASP A 21 9.02 -15.27 1.51
CA ASP A 21 8.13 -15.63 2.64
C ASP A 21 7.58 -14.42 3.45
N ARG A 22 7.66 -13.19 2.92
CA ARG A 22 7.09 -12.00 3.58
C ARG A 22 5.83 -11.48 2.87
N ASP A 23 4.87 -12.38 2.69
CA ASP A 23 3.54 -12.01 2.23
C ASP A 23 2.89 -11.07 3.23
N ARG A 24 2.47 -9.89 2.76
CA ARG A 24 1.66 -8.96 3.54
C ARG A 24 0.28 -8.85 2.92
N VAL A 25 -0.74 -9.15 3.70
CA VAL A 25 -2.14 -8.93 3.30
C VAL A 25 -2.49 -7.48 3.60
N VAL A 26 -2.89 -6.76 2.55
CA VAL A 26 -3.25 -5.35 2.58
C VAL A 26 -4.75 -5.22 2.33
N VAL A 27 -5.47 -4.60 3.27
CA VAL A 27 -6.94 -4.49 3.23
C VAL A 27 -7.37 -3.05 3.00
N THR A 28 -6.56 -2.08 3.42
CA THR A 28 -6.85 -0.64 3.27
C THR A 28 -5.83 0.05 2.39
N VAL A 29 -6.25 1.17 1.77
CA VAL A 29 -5.35 2.03 1.01
C VAL A 29 -4.22 2.58 1.89
N LEU A 30 -4.49 2.81 3.19
CA LEU A 30 -3.48 3.27 4.12
C LEU A 30 -2.39 2.21 4.36
N ASP A 31 -2.78 0.93 4.50
CA ASP A 31 -1.82 -0.17 4.62
C ASP A 31 -0.97 -0.31 3.35
N ALA A 32 -1.56 -0.09 2.17
CA ALA A 32 -0.82 -0.07 0.91
C ALA A 32 0.21 1.07 0.87
N ALA A 33 -0.18 2.27 1.33
CA ALA A 33 0.72 3.41 1.40
C ALA A 33 1.89 3.14 2.36
N ASP A 34 1.62 2.55 3.53
CA ASP A 34 2.64 2.13 4.51
C ASP A 34 3.67 1.17 3.88
N VAL A 35 3.19 0.17 3.13
CA VAL A 35 4.06 -0.78 2.41
C VAL A 35 4.97 -0.05 1.41
N LEU A 36 4.40 0.84 0.61
CA LEU A 36 5.13 1.58 -0.42
C LEU A 36 6.15 2.54 0.18
N LEU A 37 5.85 3.16 1.33
CA LEU A 37 6.74 4.11 1.98
C LEU A 37 7.93 3.43 2.65
N HIS A 38 7.71 2.31 3.35
CA HIS A 38 8.69 1.76 4.28
C HIS A 38 9.31 0.43 3.85
N THR A 39 8.59 -0.40 3.10
CA THR A 39 9.02 -1.78 2.82
C THR A 39 9.32 -2.06 1.36
N TRP A 40 9.01 -1.13 0.45
CA TRP A 40 9.22 -1.36 -0.98
C TRP A 40 10.72 -1.41 -1.34
N PRO A 41 11.19 -2.47 -2.02
CA PRO A 41 12.63 -2.75 -2.17
C PRO A 41 13.31 -1.84 -3.19
N LYS A 42 12.54 -1.14 -4.03
CA LYS A 42 13.04 -0.21 -5.06
C LYS A 42 12.56 1.22 -4.77
N PRO A 43 13.16 1.92 -3.80
CA PRO A 43 12.64 3.21 -3.31
C PRO A 43 12.59 4.30 -4.39
N ASN A 44 13.48 4.26 -5.38
CA ASN A 44 13.53 5.25 -6.46
C ASN A 44 12.77 4.82 -7.73
N SER A 45 12.03 3.71 -7.70
CA SER A 45 11.31 3.23 -8.88
C SER A 45 10.14 4.16 -9.24
N ARG A 46 9.95 4.43 -10.54
CA ARG A 46 8.80 5.22 -11.04
C ARG A 46 7.47 4.58 -10.64
N ALA A 47 7.40 3.25 -10.66
CA ALA A 47 6.22 2.48 -10.25
C ALA A 47 5.82 2.75 -8.79
N ARG A 48 6.79 2.76 -7.85
CA ARG A 48 6.53 3.11 -6.44
C ARG A 48 5.95 4.52 -6.32
N HIS A 49 6.56 5.50 -6.97
CA HIS A 49 6.06 6.88 -6.92
C HIS A 49 4.65 7.01 -7.50
N HIS A 50 4.36 6.33 -8.61
CA HIS A 50 3.03 6.31 -9.19
C HIS A 50 2.00 5.68 -8.24
N ALA A 51 2.34 4.54 -7.63
CA ALA A 51 1.46 3.86 -6.68
C ALA A 51 1.18 4.69 -5.42
N ILE A 52 2.17 5.41 -4.89
CA ILE A 52 1.98 6.32 -3.74
C ILE A 52 0.99 7.44 -4.12
N ARG A 53 1.16 8.06 -5.29
CA ARG A 53 0.22 9.10 -5.77
C ARG A 53 -1.20 8.56 -5.91
N ALA A 54 -1.36 7.34 -6.43
CA ALA A 54 -2.66 6.70 -6.54
C ALA A 54 -3.31 6.45 -5.17
N CYS A 55 -2.53 6.03 -4.17
CA CYS A 55 -3.04 5.87 -2.79
C CYS A 55 -3.51 7.22 -2.21
N LEU A 56 -2.72 8.28 -2.38
CA LEU A 56 -3.06 9.62 -1.89
C LEU A 56 -4.32 10.19 -2.56
N ALA A 57 -4.54 9.91 -3.85
CA ALA A 57 -5.69 10.42 -4.59
C ALA A 57 -7.05 9.89 -4.11
N VAL A 58 -7.07 8.78 -3.37
CA VAL A 58 -8.32 8.12 -2.94
C VAL A 58 -8.56 8.15 -1.43
N LEU A 59 -7.58 8.61 -0.64
CA LEU A 59 -7.68 8.83 0.81
C LEU A 59 -8.54 10.06 1.12
#